data_AF-A0A2V6RTU9-F1
#
_entry.id   AF-A0A2V6RTU9-F1
#
_cell.length_a   1.000
_cell.length_b   1.000
_cell.length_c   1.000
_cell.angle_alpha   90.00
_cell.angle_beta   90.00
_cell.angle_gamma   90.00
#
_symmetry.space_group_name_H-M   'P 1'
#
loop_
_entity.id
_entity.type
_entity.pdbx_description
1 polymer ?
#
loop_
_entity_poly.entity_id
_entity_poly.type
_entity_poly.pdbx_seq_one_letter_code
_entity_poly.pdbx_strand_id
1 'polypeptide(L)' 'MTFDSVLLLAFGGPEKPEDVRPFLEIVTAGRGIPPERLDAVARHYELIGGRSPLTEL' A
#
# COMPACT_ATOMS: atom_id res chain seq x y z
N MET A 1 22.29 16.29 20.41
CA MET A 1 20.89 16.65 20.10
C MET A 1 20.04 15.48 20.54
N THR A 2 19.09 15.69 21.45
CA THR A 2 18.17 14.65 21.94
C THR A 2 16.78 14.95 21.38
N PHE A 3 16.10 13.95 20.83
CA PHE A 3 14.71 14.06 20.37
C PHE A 3 13.80 13.48 21.44
N ASP A 4 12.68 14.16 21.75
CA ASP A 4 11.67 13.65 22.68
C ASP A 4 10.82 12.54 22.06
N SER A 5 10.66 12.54 20.73
CA SER A 5 9.93 11.52 19.98
C SER A 5 10.27 11.52 18.50
N VAL A 6 9.87 10.46 17.80
CA VAL A 6 10.00 10.28 16.35
C VAL A 6 8.63 9.90 15.79
N LEU A 7 8.20 10.59 14.73
CA LEU A 7 7.01 10.21 13.97
C LEU A 7 7.44 9.39 12.75
N LEU A 8 6.97 8.15 12.67
CA LEU A 8 7.12 7.31 11.49
C LEU A 8 5.87 7.45 10.62
N LEU A 9 6.04 8.00 9.42
CA LEU A 9 4.95 8.22 8.48
C LEU A 9 5.08 7.26 7.29
N ALA A 10 4.02 6.51 7.02
CA ALA A 10 3.89 5.66 5.84
C ALA A 10 2.44 5.72 5.34
N PHE A 11 2.20 5.32 4.10
CA PHE A 11 0.83 5.16 3.57
C PHE A 11 0.06 4.03 4.25
N GLY A 12 0.75 3.10 4.92
CA GLY A 12 0.19 1.81 5.32
C GLY A 12 0.26 0.81 4.16
N GLY A 13 -0.59 -0.21 4.22
CA GLY A 13 -0.73 -1.20 3.15
C GLY A 13 -1.93 -2.13 3.40
N PRO A 14 -2.33 -2.92 2.39
CA PRO A 14 -3.44 -3.87 2.52
C PRO A 14 -3.09 -4.99 3.51
N GLU A 15 -4.06 -5.39 4.34
CA GLU A 15 -3.86 -6.48 5.32
C GLU A 15 -4.30 -7.84 4.78
N LYS A 16 -5.17 -7.85 3.76
CA LYS A 16 -5.70 -9.03 3.08
C LYS A 16 -5.95 -8.75 1.59
N PRO A 17 -6.09 -9.79 0.74
CA PRO A 17 -6.18 -9.62 -0.72
C PRO A 17 -7.27 -8.65 -1.18
N GLU A 18 -8.43 -8.65 -0.51
CA GLU A 18 -9.57 -7.79 -0.86
C GLU A 18 -9.29 -6.29 -0.62
N ASP A 19 -8.31 -5.95 0.23
CA ASP A 19 -7.93 -4.57 0.53
C ASP A 19 -7.01 -3.97 -0.54
N VAL A 20 -6.38 -4.79 -1.39
CA VAL A 20 -5.36 -4.36 -2.34
C VAL A 20 -5.92 -3.33 -3.31
N ARG A 21 -7.10 -3.59 -3.90
CA ARG A 21 -7.69 -2.66 -4.87
C ARG A 21 -8.13 -1.35 -4.22
N PRO A 22 -8.91 -1.36 -3.12
CA PRO A 22 -9.24 -0.13 -2.38
C PRO A 22 -7.99 0.68 -1.97
N PHE A 23 -6.94 0.02 -1.47
CA PHE A 23 -5.70 0.70 -1.09
C PHE A 23 -5.06 1.43 -2.27
N LEU A 24 -4.90 0.75 -3.42
CA LEU A 24 -4.30 1.33 -4.62
C LEU A 24 -5.11 2.52 -5.15
N GLU A 25 -6.44 2.45 -5.12
CA GLU A 25 -7.32 3.55 -5.53
C GLU A 25 -7.19 4.77 -4.62
N ILE A 26 -7.13 4.57 -3.29
CA ILE A 26 -6.96 5.65 -2.31
C ILE A 26 -5.60 6.33 -2.47
N VAL A 27 -4.51 5.56 -2.51
CA VAL A 27 -3.14 6.15 -2.52
C VAL A 27 -2.77 6.77 -3.88
N THR A 28 -3.50 6.42 -4.95
CA THR A 28 -3.31 7.01 -6.28
C THR A 28 -4.39 8.02 -6.67
N ALA A 29 -5.31 8.36 -5.75
CA ALA A 29 -6.37 9.32 -6.01
C ALA A 29 -5.83 10.66 -6.55
N GLY A 30 -6.48 11.18 -7.58
CA GLY A 30 -6.10 12.45 -8.24
C GLY A 30 -4.87 12.37 -9.15
N ARG A 31 -4.26 11.19 -9.33
CA ARG A 31 -3.09 11.02 -10.21
C ARG A 31 -3.42 10.63 -11.65
N GLY A 32 -4.69 10.35 -11.96
CA GLY A 32 -5.12 9.92 -13.30
C GLY A 32 -4.51 8.60 -13.74
N ILE A 33 -4.24 7.68 -12.79
CA ILE A 33 -3.67 6.37 -13.11
C ILE A 33 -4.73 5.52 -13.80
N PRO A 34 -4.43 4.96 -15.00
CA PRO A 34 -5.35 4.07 -15.67
C PRO A 34 -5.64 2.79 -14.83
N PRO A 35 -6.88 2.29 -14.80
CA PRO A 35 -7.25 1.11 -14.00
C PRO A 35 -6.37 -0.12 -14.26
N GLU A 36 -5.94 -0.35 -15.49
CA GLU A 36 -5.08 -1.48 -15.88
C GLU A 36 -3.68 -1.41 -15.27
N ARG A 37 -3.22 -0.20 -14.91
CA ARG A 37 -1.96 -0.01 -14.17
C ARG A 37 -2.13 -0.41 -12.71
N LEU A 38 -3.30 -0.16 -12.12
CA LEU A 38 -3.62 -0.64 -10.78
C LEU A 38 -3.73 -2.18 -10.77
N ASP A 39 -4.33 -2.78 -11.81
CA ASP A 39 -4.37 -4.25 -11.98
C ASP A 39 -2.97 -4.85 -12.07
N ALA A 40 -2.07 -4.19 -12.82
CA ALA A 40 -0.69 -4.64 -12.94
C ALA A 40 0.06 -4.63 -11.60
N VAL A 41 -0.19 -3.62 -10.76
CA VAL A 41 0.41 -3.54 -9.43
C VAL A 41 -0.26 -4.51 -8.45
N ALA A 42 -1.57 -4.75 -8.56
CA ALA A 42 -2.29 -5.70 -7.73
C ALA A 42 -1.70 -7.11 -7.84
N ARG A 43 -1.27 -7.53 -9.05
CA ARG A 43 -0.57 -8.81 -9.26
C ARG A 43 0.73 -8.96 -8.46
N HIS A 44 1.40 -7.86 -8.12
CA HIS A 44 2.58 -7.96 -7.24
C HIS A 44 2.20 -8.35 -5.80
N TYR A 45 1.04 -7.90 -5.33
CA TYR A 45 0.53 -8.31 -4.02
C TYR A 45 0.13 -9.79 -3.99
N GLU A 46 -0.39 -10.34 -5.10
CA GLU A 46 -0.72 -11.77 -5.20
C GLU A 46 0.50 -12.67 -4.92
N LEU A 47 1.69 -12.27 -5.41
CA LEU A 47 2.94 -13.01 -5.22
C LEU A 47 3.40 -13.09 -3.75
N ILE A 48 2.87 -12.22 -2.88
CA ILE A 48 3.20 -12.15 -1.45
C ILE A 48 1.99 -12.46 -0.56
N GLY A 49 0.98 -13.14 -1.10
CA GLY A 49 -0.21 -13.58 -0.33
C GLY A 49 -1.28 -12.49 -0.16
N GLY A 50 -1.23 -11.43 -0.96
CA GLY A 50 -2.24 -10.36 -1.01
C GLY A 50 -2.19 -9.40 0.16
N ARG A 51 -1.06 -9.31 0.88
CA ARG A 51 -0.90 -8.45 2.06
C ARG A 51 0.44 -7.72 2.04
N SER A 52 0.49 -6.56 2.69
CA SER A 52 1.71 -5.78 2.86
C SER A 52 2.60 -6.38 3.96
N PRO A 53 3.92 -6.48 3.76
CA PRO A 53 4.86 -6.89 4.81
C PRO A 53 5.23 -5.75 5.76
N LEU A 54 4.66 -4.54 5.60
CA LEU A 54 5.07 -3.32 6.32
C LEU A 54 5.02 -3.48 7.85
N THR A 55 4.05 -4.22 8.38
CA THR A 55 3.87 -4.44 9.82
C THR A 55 4.62 -5.66 10.37
N GLU A 56 5.34 -6.39 9.51
CA GLU A 56 6.14 -7.58 9.89
C GLU A 56 7.63 -7.26 10.10
N LEU A 57 8.01 -5.98 10.01
CA LEU A 57 9.36 -5.44 10.23
C LEU A 57 9.54 -4.96 11.67
#